data_AF-A0A969S7C8-F1
#
_entry.id   AF-A0A969S7C8-F1
#
_cell.length_a   1.000
_cell.length_b   1.000
_cell.length_c   1.000
_cell.angle_alpha   90.00
_cell.angle_beta   90.00
_cell.angle_gamma   90.00
#
_symmetry.space_group_name_H-M   'P 1'
#
loop_
_entity.id
_entity.type
_entity.pdbx_description
1 polymer ?
#
loop_
_entity_poly.entity_id
_entity_poly.type
_entity_poly.pdbx_seq_one_letter_code
_entity_poly.pdbx_strand_id
1 'polypeptide(L)'
;MTPPEWFLASLGSCVGFYAVKYLQTRNLDATGLNINVSAAKITETPVRLDNFQINVNLPIALDVGHQKGLEAAVKSCLIHNTLTHSPKIATQSNRTSMLAS
;
A
#
# COMPACT_ATOMS: atom_id res chain seq x y z
N MET A 1 2.04 -17.86 2.01
CA MET A 1 2.16 -16.41 1.75
C MET A 1 3.63 -16.05 1.61
N THR A 2 4.03 -15.38 0.54
CA THR A 2 5.41 -14.95 0.26
C THR A 2 5.67 -13.53 0.80
N PRO A 3 6.94 -13.12 1.03
CA PRO A 3 7.23 -11.75 1.47
C PRO A 3 6.69 -10.64 0.54
N PRO A 4 6.75 -10.78 -0.81
CA PRO A 4 6.06 -9.87 -1.72
C PRO A 4 4.55 -9.78 -1.50
N GLU A 5 3.87 -10.90 -1.25
CA GLU A 5 2.43 -10.92 -0.95
C GLU A 5 2.12 -10.18 0.35
N TRP A 6 2.94 -10.35 1.39
CA TRP A 6 2.82 -9.57 2.62
C TRP A 6 3.05 -8.08 2.41
N PHE A 7 3.96 -7.72 1.50
CA PHE A 7 4.17 -6.33 1.12
C PHE A 7 2.93 -5.72 0.45
N LEU A 8 2.29 -6.43 -0.49
CA LEU A 8 1.03 -6.00 -1.09
C LEU A 8 -0.10 -5.91 -0.06
N ALA A 9 -0.21 -6.88 0.84
CA ALA A 9 -1.19 -6.85 1.93
C ALA A 9 -0.96 -5.66 2.89
N SER A 10 0.29 -5.30 3.15
CA SER A 10 0.65 -4.13 3.97
C SER A 10 0.23 -2.83 3.28
N LEU A 11 0.50 -2.69 1.98
CA LEU A 11 0.03 -1.56 1.18
C LEU A 11 -1.51 -1.46 1.18
N GLY A 12 -2.20 -2.59 0.95
CA GLY A 12 -3.65 -2.66 0.96
C GLY A 12 -4.26 -2.26 2.31
N SER A 13 -3.65 -2.68 3.41
CA SER A 13 -4.07 -2.30 4.77
C SER A 13 -3.86 -0.80 5.04
N CYS A 14 -2.74 -0.23 4.60
CA CYS A 14 -2.47 1.20 4.71
C CYS A 14 -3.48 2.04 3.92
N VAL A 15 -3.76 1.64 2.68
CA VAL A 15 -4.80 2.24 1.84
C VAL A 15 -6.19 2.13 2.50
N GLY A 16 -6.54 0.93 2.98
CA GLY A 16 -7.83 0.67 3.63
C GLY A 16 -8.04 1.55 4.86
N PHE A 17 -7.03 1.72 5.70
CA PHE A 17 -7.09 2.62 6.86
C PHE A 17 -7.44 4.06 6.45
N TYR A 18 -6.76 4.59 5.42
CA TYR A 18 -7.01 5.95 4.94
C TYR A 18 -8.39 6.08 4.28
N ALA A 19 -8.84 5.05 3.55
CA ALA A 19 -10.18 4.99 2.96
C ALA A 19 -11.27 5.03 4.04
N VAL A 20 -11.20 4.15 5.06
CA VAL A 20 -12.14 4.13 6.19
C VAL A 20 -12.17 5.48 6.89
N LYS A 21 -10.99 6.06 7.17
CA LYS A 21 -10.90 7.38 7.81
C LYS A 21 -11.58 8.47 6.98
N TYR A 22 -11.37 8.49 5.67
CA TYR A 22 -12.00 9.46 4.77
C TYR A 22 -13.53 9.35 4.83
N LEU A 23 -14.06 8.13 4.69
CA LEU A 23 -15.49 7.84 4.67
C LEU A 23 -16.15 8.23 5.99
N GLN A 24 -15.60 7.76 7.11
CA GLN A 24 -16.14 8.04 8.46
C GLN A 24 -16.12 9.53 8.80
N THR A 25 -15.06 10.27 8.42
CA THR A 25 -14.97 11.73 8.65
C THR A 25 -16.07 12.50 7.90
N ARG A 26 -16.66 11.89 6.86
CA ARG A 26 -17.71 12.48 6.02
C ARG A 26 -19.07 11.82 6.24
N ASN A 27 -19.21 11.01 7.29
CA ASN A 27 -20.43 10.26 7.61
C ASN A 27 -20.90 9.35 6.46
N LEU A 28 -19.96 8.79 5.69
CA LEU A 28 -20.24 7.80 4.65
C LEU A 28 -20.02 6.39 5.20
N ASP A 29 -20.84 5.44 4.73
CA ASP A 29 -20.72 4.03 5.14
C ASP A 29 -19.45 3.39 4.55
N ALA A 30 -18.67 2.75 5.42
CA ALA A 30 -17.46 2.01 5.05
C ALA A 30 -17.67 0.49 5.13
N THR A 31 -18.87 0.03 5.48
CA THR A 31 -19.20 -1.38 5.58
C THR A 31 -19.01 -2.06 4.23
N GLY A 32 -18.33 -3.20 4.23
CA GLY A 32 -18.02 -3.93 3.00
C GLY A 32 -16.91 -3.31 2.14
N LEU A 33 -16.22 -2.27 2.61
CA LEU A 33 -15.00 -1.77 1.96
C LEU A 33 -14.00 -2.91 1.78
N ASN A 34 -13.54 -3.08 0.55
CA ASN A 34 -12.56 -4.10 0.20
C ASN A 34 -11.44 -3.50 -0.67
N ILE A 35 -10.19 -3.77 -0.29
CA ILE A 35 -9.01 -3.31 -1.01
C ILE A 35 -8.34 -4.50 -1.69
N ASN A 36 -8.21 -4.44 -3.02
CA ASN A 36 -7.45 -5.41 -3.79
C ASN A 36 -6.17 -4.76 -4.31
N VAL A 37 -5.03 -5.37 -4.04
CA VAL A 37 -3.72 -4.90 -4.50
C VAL A 37 -3.05 -5.99 -5.31
N SER A 38 -2.58 -5.63 -6.50
CA SER A 38 -1.77 -6.49 -7.35
C SER A 38 -0.54 -5.76 -7.86
N ALA A 39 0.51 -6.50 -8.18
CA ALA A 39 1.72 -5.97 -8.81
C ALA A 39 2.33 -7.03 -9.73
N ALA A 40 3.05 -6.60 -10.76
CA ALA A 40 3.82 -7.47 -11.63
C ALA A 40 5.22 -7.72 -11.06
N LYS A 41 5.73 -8.94 -11.17
CA LYS A 41 7.15 -9.23 -10.96
C LYS A 41 7.91 -8.96 -12.25
N ILE A 42 8.76 -7.95 -12.26
CA ILE A 42 9.67 -7.64 -13.36
C ILE A 42 10.90 -8.55 -13.23
N THR A 43 11.20 -9.29 -14.28
CA THR A 43 12.31 -10.25 -14.31
C THR A 43 13.60 -9.66 -14.89
N GLU A 44 13.51 -8.54 -15.62
CA GLU A 44 14.69 -7.78 -16.03
C GLU A 44 15.37 -7.14 -14.82
N THR A 45 16.70 -7.06 -14.86
CA THR A 45 17.50 -6.47 -13.79
C THR A 45 17.28 -4.95 -13.70
N PRO A 46 17.01 -4.39 -12.51
CA PRO A 46 16.85 -5.09 -11.24
C PRO A 46 15.46 -5.75 -11.10
N VAL A 47 15.48 -7.04 -10.72
CA VAL A 47 14.27 -7.82 -10.42
C VAL A 47 13.52 -7.17 -9.26
N ARG A 48 12.27 -6.79 -9.47
CA ARG A 48 11.45 -6.05 -8.51
C ARG A 48 9.97 -6.24 -8.77
N LEU A 49 9.14 -5.76 -7.84
CA LEU A 49 7.73 -5.53 -8.11
C LEU A 49 7.55 -4.21 -8.84
N ASP A 50 6.64 -4.16 -9.80
CA ASP A 50 6.28 -2.96 -10.55
C ASP A 50 4.80 -3.04 -10.98
N ASN A 51 4.29 -2.02 -11.68
CA ASN A 51 2.91 -1.98 -12.19
C ASN A 51 1.86 -2.26 -11.12
N PHE A 52 1.98 -1.58 -9.98
CA PHE A 52 1.03 -1.72 -8.88
C PHE A 52 -0.36 -1.23 -9.30
N GLN A 53 -1.38 -2.02 -8.98
CA GLN A 53 -2.78 -1.66 -9.13
C GLN A 53 -3.48 -1.80 -7.79
N ILE A 54 -4.23 -0.77 -7.41
CA ILE A 54 -4.96 -0.70 -6.14
C ILE A 54 -6.42 -0.42 -6.49
N ASN A 55 -7.29 -1.38 -6.21
CA ASN A 55 -8.73 -1.27 -6.41
C ASN A 55 -9.41 -1.09 -5.06
N VAL A 56 -10.05 0.06 -4.87
CA VAL A 56 -10.82 0.41 -3.68
C VAL A 56 -12.30 0.16 -3.99
N ASN A 57 -12.86 -0.93 -3.45
CA ASN A 57 -14.22 -1.36 -3.78
C ASN A 57 -15.15 -1.07 -2.60
N LEU A 58 -16.27 -0.43 -2.90
CA LEU A 58 -17.30 -0.06 -1.93
C LEU A 58 -18.67 -0.47 -2.48
N PRO A 59 -19.60 -0.96 -1.63
CA PRO A 59 -20.94 -1.31 -2.08
C PRO A 59 -21.84 -0.09 -2.29
N ILE A 60 -21.44 1.08 -1.78
CA ILE A 60 -22.18 2.34 -1.94
C ILE A 60 -21.71 3.10 -3.18
N ALA A 61 -22.64 3.75 -3.85
CA ALA A 61 -22.30 4.72 -4.89
C ALA A 61 -21.79 6.02 -4.24
N LEU A 62 -20.68 6.55 -4.74
CA LEU A 62 -20.16 7.85 -4.35
C LEU A 62 -20.45 8.87 -5.44
N ASP A 63 -20.77 10.10 -5.06
CA ASP A 63 -20.72 11.20 -6.01
C ASP A 63 -19.27 11.49 -6.45
N VAL A 64 -19.12 12.29 -7.51
CA VAL A 64 -17.81 12.61 -8.10
C VAL A 64 -16.88 13.31 -7.11
N GLY A 65 -17.42 14.12 -6.19
CA GLY A 65 -16.62 14.81 -5.17
C GLY A 65 -16.06 13.84 -4.14
N HIS A 66 -16.88 12.91 -3.66
CA HIS A 66 -16.48 11.87 -2.73
C HIS A 66 -15.53 10.86 -3.35
N GLN A 67 -15.75 10.48 -4.62
CA GLN A 67 -14.82 9.62 -5.36
C GLN A 67 -13.42 10.24 -5.42
N LYS A 68 -13.31 11.50 -5.87
CA LYS A 68 -12.03 12.22 -5.95
C LYS A 68 -11.38 12.40 -4.58
N GLY A 69 -12.17 12.71 -3.56
CA GLY A 69 -11.65 12.87 -2.20
C GLY A 69 -11.13 11.57 -1.60
N LEU A 70 -11.82 10.45 -1.84
CA LEU A 70 -11.38 9.12 -1.43
C LEU A 70 -10.07 8.74 -2.13
N GLU A 71 -9.99 8.95 -3.45
CA GLU A 71 -8.76 8.72 -4.22
C GLU A 71 -7.58 9.54 -3.67
N ALA A 72 -7.80 10.82 -3.36
CA ALA A 72 -6.77 11.66 -2.77
C ALA A 72 -6.34 11.15 -1.39
N ALA A 73 -7.29 10.73 -0.55
CA ALA A 73 -7.00 10.18 0.76
C ALA A 73 -6.14 8.91 0.68
N VAL A 74 -6.49 7.95 -0.18
CA VAL A 74 -5.72 6.70 -0.30
C VAL A 74 -4.33 6.94 -0.91
N LYS A 75 -4.19 7.89 -1.84
CA LYS A 75 -2.89 8.30 -2.39
C LYS A 75 -2.00 8.99 -1.35
N SER A 76 -2.58 9.48 -0.25
CA SER A 76 -1.82 10.07 0.86
C SER A 76 -1.33 9.05 1.91
N CYS A 77 -1.61 7.76 1.73
CA CYS A 77 -1.19 6.75 2.69
C CYS A 77 0.34 6.60 2.73
N LEU A 78 0.89 6.29 3.91
CA LEU A 78 2.33 6.30 4.16
C LEU A 78 3.11 5.40 3.19
N ILE A 79 2.61 4.18 2.95
CA ILE A 79 3.28 3.21 2.08
C ILE A 79 3.18 3.64 0.61
N HIS A 80 2.02 4.14 0.16
CA HIS A 80 1.87 4.67 -1.19
C HIS A 80 2.83 5.84 -1.45
N ASN A 81 2.94 6.77 -0.51
CA ASN A 81 3.90 7.88 -0.60
C ASN A 81 5.34 7.38 -0.64
N THR A 82 5.70 6.37 0.16
CA THR A 82 7.04 5.77 0.15
C THR A 82 7.36 5.12 -1.21
N LEU A 83 6.38 4.49 -1.86
CA LEU A 83 6.56 3.87 -3.18
C LEU A 83 6.66 4.88 -4.32
N THR A 84 5.89 5.97 -4.23
CA THR A 84 5.86 7.03 -5.25
C THR A 84 6.95 8.10 -5.06
N HIS A 85 7.60 8.10 -3.90
CA HIS A 85 8.73 8.97 -3.57
C HIS A 85 9.86 8.09 -3.02
N SER A 86 10.69 7.57 -3.94
CA SER A 86 11.69 6.55 -3.62
C SER A 86 12.56 6.95 -2.41
N PRO A 87 12.57 6.17 -1.32
CA PRO A 87 13.33 6.48 -0.13
C PRO A 87 14.82 6.23 -0.37
N LYS A 88 15.67 6.88 0.43
CA LYS A 88 17.10 6.53 0.51
C LYS A 88 17.24 5.26 1.35
N ILE A 89 17.76 4.19 0.75
CA ILE A 89 17.99 2.91 1.42
C ILE A 89 19.50 2.65 1.48
N ALA A 90 20.03 2.36 2.66
CA ALA A 90 21.42 1.96 2.86
C ALA A 90 21.46 0.51 3.33
N THR A 91 22.39 -0.28 2.78
CA THR A 91 22.63 -1.67 3.20
C THR A 91 24.05 -1.77 3.75
N GLN A 92 24.21 -2.40 4.92
CA GLN A 92 25.50 -2.64 5.56
C GLN A 92 25.62 -4.12 5.90
N SER A 93 26.82 -4.69 5.77
CA SER A 93 27.13 -6.04 6.20
C SER A 93 28.22 -5.97 7.27
N ASN A 94 27.92 -6.49 8.46
CA ASN A 94 28.84 -6.49 9.59
C ASN A 94 29.23 -7.93 9.92
N ARG A 95 30.51 -8.18 10.17
CA ARG A 95 30.98 -9.48 10.67
C ARG A 95 30.65 -9.59 12.15
N THR A 96 29.82 -10.55 12.53
CA THR A 96 29.65 -10.91 13.94
C THR A 96 30.82 -11.80 14.36
N SER A 97 31.62 -11.41 15.35
CA SER A 97 32.65 -12.29 15.90
C SER A 97 31.97 -13.47 16.60
N MET A 98 32.30 -14.70 16.22
CA MET A 98 31.99 -15.85 17.08
C MET A 98 32.77 -15.67 18.37
N LEU A 99 32.07 -15.69 19.52
CA LEU A 99 32.72 -15.83 20.82
C LEU A 99 33.57 -17.10 20.76
N ALA A 100 34.89 -16.94 20.79
CA ALA A 100 35.81 -18.05 20.99
C ALA A 100 35.47 -18.66 22.35
N SER A 101 35.19 -19.98 22.34
CA SER A 101 34.93 -20.80 23.51
C SER A 101 36.13 -20.82 24.45
#